data_AF-A0A7S1P4Y6-F1
#
_entry.id   AF-A0A7S1P4Y6-F1
#
_cell.length_a   1.000
_cell.length_b   1.000
_cell.length_c   1.000
_cell.angle_alpha   90.00
_cell.angle_beta   90.00
_cell.angle_gamma   90.00
#
_symmetry.space_group_name_H-M   'P 1'
#
loop_
_entity.id
_entity.type
_entity.pdbx_description
1 polymer ?
#
loop_
_entity_poly.entity_id
_entity_poly.type
_entity_poly.pdbx_seq_one_letter_code
_entity_poly.pdbx_strand_id
1 'polypeptide(L)'
;SGLDPKNRCVAKATNKRVEGAKPKYYRTILIELWGKETAQQCREAYQWLFDRLMIRPITSDPVVTLKVLLLVHKVCQQGPLEAVMQNLPINLLDKIHGAWMEPFPDSSS
;
A
#
# COMPACT_ATOMS: atom_id res chain seq x y z
N SER A 1 -10.23 -17.03 -14.14
CA SER A 1 -9.80 -15.70 -14.60
C SER A 1 -8.40 -15.42 -14.09
N GLY A 2 -7.38 -15.49 -14.97
CA GLY A 2 -5.98 -15.32 -14.59
C GLY A 2 -5.71 -13.90 -14.12
N LEU A 3 -5.63 -13.68 -12.81
CA LEU A 3 -5.24 -12.39 -12.25
C LEU A 3 -3.84 -12.03 -12.73
N ASP A 4 -3.76 -10.88 -13.43
CA ASP A 4 -2.52 -10.23 -13.85
C ASP A 4 -1.44 -10.36 -12.75
N PRO A 5 -0.23 -10.86 -13.08
CA PRO A 5 0.87 -11.03 -12.13
C PRO A 5 1.10 -9.83 -11.20
N LYS A 6 0.92 -8.59 -11.68
CA LYS A 6 1.12 -7.39 -10.86
C LYS A 6 0.07 -7.24 -9.76
N ASN A 7 -1.18 -7.62 -10.03
CA ASN A 7 -2.28 -7.54 -9.05
C ASN A 7 -2.05 -8.48 -7.86
N ARG A 8 -1.32 -9.58 -8.05
CA ARG A 8 -0.97 -10.50 -6.96
C ARG A 8 0.19 -9.99 -6.11
N CYS A 9 1.04 -9.10 -6.63
CA CYS A 9 2.25 -8.66 -5.93
C CYS A 9 1.93 -7.80 -4.70
N VAL A 10 0.96 -6.88 -4.78
CA VAL A 10 0.53 -6.07 -3.62
C VAL A 10 -0.03 -6.95 -2.50
N ALA A 11 -0.92 -7.88 -2.84
CA ALA A 11 -1.50 -8.81 -1.87
C ALA A 11 -0.45 -9.73 -1.24
N LYS A 12 0.56 -10.16 -2.01
CA LYS A 12 1.67 -11.00 -1.50
C LYS A 12 2.66 -10.19 -0.65
N ALA A 13 2.93 -8.94 -1.00
CA ALA A 13 3.77 -8.04 -0.21
C ALA A 13 3.12 -7.69 1.15
N THR A 14 1.79 -7.65 1.19
CA THR A 14 1.00 -7.29 2.39
C THR A 14 0.31 -8.50 3.03
N ASN A 15 0.87 -9.69 2.86
CA ASN A 15 0.31 -10.93 3.41
C ASN A 15 0.77 -11.15 4.86
N LYS A 16 -0.18 -11.28 5.79
CA LYS A 16 0.10 -11.52 7.22
C LYS A 16 0.68 -12.89 7.55
N ARG A 17 0.45 -13.90 6.72
CA ARG A 17 0.89 -15.30 6.97
C ARG A 17 2.33 -15.58 6.54
N VAL A 18 2.94 -14.67 5.81
CA VAL A 18 4.34 -14.76 5.40
C VAL A 18 5.12 -13.85 6.34
N GLU A 19 6.28 -14.24 6.85
CA GLU A 19 7.06 -13.41 7.77
C GLU A 19 7.53 -12.11 7.07
N GLY A 20 8.44 -12.25 6.10
CA GLY A 20 8.92 -11.15 5.25
C GLY A 20 8.31 -11.17 3.86
N ALA A 21 7.94 -10.00 3.33
CA ALA A 21 7.58 -9.87 1.93
C ALA A 21 8.82 -10.10 1.04
N LYS A 22 8.70 -11.02 0.07
CA LYS A 22 9.82 -11.34 -0.84
C LYS A 22 10.19 -10.10 -1.68
N PRO A 23 11.50 -9.78 -1.85
CA PRO A 23 11.94 -8.61 -2.62
C PRO A 23 11.35 -8.51 -4.03
N LYS A 24 11.10 -9.65 -4.69
CA LYS A 24 10.50 -9.68 -6.03
C LYS A 24 9.15 -8.97 -6.12
N TYR A 25 8.34 -9.00 -5.06
CA TYR A 25 7.02 -8.35 -5.08
C TYR A 25 7.15 -6.83 -5.03
N TYR A 26 8.05 -6.31 -4.18
CA TYR A 26 8.38 -4.89 -4.15
C TYR A 26 8.94 -4.43 -5.49
N ARG A 27 9.87 -5.19 -6.08
CA ARG A 27 10.46 -4.87 -7.38
C ARG A 27 9.41 -4.78 -8.48
N THR A 28 8.48 -5.73 -8.56
CA THR A 28 7.40 -5.68 -9.57
C THR A 28 6.50 -4.45 -9.38
N ILE A 29 6.16 -4.10 -8.13
CA ILE A 29 5.37 -2.89 -7.84
C ILE A 29 6.14 -1.65 -8.29
N LEU A 30 7.42 -1.51 -7.94
CA LEU A 30 8.24 -0.37 -8.32
C LEU A 30 8.40 -0.25 -9.84
N ILE A 31 8.62 -1.36 -10.55
CA ILE A 31 8.67 -1.37 -12.03
C ILE A 31 7.37 -0.86 -12.64
N GLU A 32 6.22 -1.27 -12.09
CA GLU A 32 4.92 -0.78 -12.56
C GLU A 32 4.80 0.74 -12.39
N LEU A 33 5.31 1.30 -11.29
CA LEU A 33 5.29 2.75 -11.04
C LEU A 33 6.25 3.51 -11.96
N TRP A 34 7.45 2.98 -12.21
CA TRP A 34 8.46 3.60 -13.06
C TRP A 34 8.18 3.49 -14.57
N GLY A 35 7.46 2.46 -15.01
CA GLY A 35 7.21 2.17 -16.43
C GLY A 35 6.20 3.10 -17.11
N LYS A 36 6.08 4.35 -16.65
CA LYS A 36 5.09 5.34 -17.09
C LYS A 36 5.83 6.56 -17.63
N GLU A 37 5.45 6.99 -18.83
CA GLU A 37 6.18 8.03 -19.58
C GLU A 37 5.48 9.39 -19.49
N THR A 38 4.18 9.39 -19.16
CA THR A 38 3.38 10.61 -19.04
C THR A 38 2.87 10.80 -17.62
N ALA A 39 2.66 12.05 -17.21
CA ALA A 39 2.11 12.37 -15.89
C ALA A 39 0.75 11.68 -15.63
N GLN A 40 -0.07 11.50 -16.67
CA GLN A 40 -1.35 10.80 -16.56
C GLN A 40 -1.16 9.31 -16.25
N GLN A 41 -0.27 8.64 -16.98
CA GLN A 41 0.08 7.24 -16.74
C GLN A 41 0.69 7.02 -15.35
N CYS A 42 1.50 7.97 -14.88
CA CYS A 42 2.03 7.95 -13.51
C CYS A 42 0.88 7.97 -12.49
N ARG A 43 -0.06 8.93 -12.62
CA ARG A 43 -1.25 9.01 -11.75
C ARG A 43 -2.06 7.71 -11.74
N GLU A 44 -2.30 7.10 -12.89
CA GLU A 44 -3.02 5.83 -12.99
C GLU A 44 -2.29 4.67 -12.29
N ALA A 45 -0.96 4.62 -12.39
CA ALA A 45 -0.14 3.63 -11.68
C ALA A 45 -0.23 3.80 -10.16
N TYR A 46 -0.24 5.06 -9.69
CA TYR A 46 -0.41 5.34 -8.25
C TYR A 46 -1.81 5.03 -7.77
N GLN A 47 -2.84 5.43 -8.52
CA GLN A 47 -4.22 5.09 -8.19
C GLN A 47 -4.41 3.58 -8.14
N TRP A 48 -3.83 2.85 -9.10
CA TRP A 48 -3.78 1.39 -9.08
C TRP A 48 -3.22 0.89 -7.74
N LEU A 49 -2.03 1.33 -7.33
CA LEU A 49 -1.45 0.88 -6.06
C LEU A 49 -2.36 1.22 -4.87
N PHE A 50 -2.84 2.47 -4.78
CA PHE A 50 -3.70 2.94 -3.70
C PHE A 50 -4.95 2.09 -3.54
N ASP A 51 -5.70 1.87 -4.63
CA ASP A 51 -6.91 1.04 -4.63
C ASP A 51 -6.62 -0.36 -4.05
N ARG A 52 -5.48 -0.95 -4.42
CA ARG A 52 -5.11 -2.31 -3.98
C ARG A 52 -4.63 -2.34 -2.53
N LEU A 53 -4.14 -1.24 -1.98
CA LEU A 53 -3.85 -1.10 -0.55
C LEU A 53 -5.14 -0.89 0.24
N MET A 54 -6.10 -0.13 -0.30
CA MET A 54 -7.36 0.20 0.36
C MET A 54 -8.32 -0.98 0.55
N ILE A 55 -8.20 -2.02 -0.29
CA ILE A 55 -8.94 -3.30 -0.10
C ILE A 55 -8.34 -4.19 0.99
N ARG A 56 -7.15 -3.88 1.52
CA ARG A 56 -6.50 -4.68 2.56
C ARG A 56 -7.10 -4.32 3.92
N PRO A 57 -7.11 -5.24 4.90
CA PRO A 57 -7.57 -4.96 6.26
C PRO A 57 -6.54 -4.10 7.04
N ILE A 58 -6.25 -2.90 6.56
CA ILE A 58 -5.20 -2.00 7.07
C ILE A 58 -5.54 -1.36 8.42
N THR A 59 -6.81 -1.43 8.84
CA THR A 59 -7.28 -0.87 10.11
C THR A 59 -7.52 -1.94 11.17
N SER A 60 -7.73 -3.20 10.79
CA SER A 60 -8.10 -4.28 11.71
C SER A 60 -7.02 -5.34 11.92
N ASP A 61 -5.96 -5.37 11.11
CA ASP A 61 -4.89 -6.35 11.22
C ASP A 61 -3.51 -5.67 11.30
N PRO A 62 -2.87 -5.65 12.48
CA PRO A 62 -1.64 -4.89 12.70
C PRO A 62 -0.46 -5.35 11.83
N VAL A 63 -0.42 -6.65 11.49
CA VAL A 63 0.63 -7.20 10.61
C VAL A 63 0.42 -6.72 9.18
N VAL A 64 -0.83 -6.67 8.71
CA VAL A 64 -1.15 -6.10 7.39
C VAL A 64 -0.84 -4.61 7.37
N THR A 65 -1.24 -3.85 8.40
CA THR A 65 -0.97 -2.42 8.56
C THR A 65 0.52 -2.13 8.43
N LEU A 66 1.36 -2.80 9.24
CA LEU A 66 2.81 -2.62 9.20
C LEU A 66 3.39 -2.89 7.81
N LYS A 67 2.94 -3.95 7.14
CA LYS A 67 3.46 -4.30 5.80
C LYS A 67 3.03 -3.33 4.72
N VAL A 68 1.84 -2.77 4.83
CA VAL A 68 1.39 -1.68 3.95
C VAL A 68 2.27 -0.45 4.18
N LEU A 69 2.51 -0.06 5.44
CA LEU A 69 3.40 1.06 5.77
C LEU A 69 4.82 0.85 5.23
N LEU A 70 5.39 -0.35 5.39
CA LEU A 70 6.70 -0.69 4.82
C LEU A 70 6.73 -0.61 3.29
N LEU A 71 5.64 -1.01 2.62
CA LEU A 71 5.51 -0.89 1.17
C LEU A 71 5.44 0.57 0.74
N VAL A 72 4.60 1.38 1.39
CA VAL A 72 4.49 2.82 1.13
C VAL A 72 5.84 3.51 1.36
N HIS A 73 6.51 3.21 2.47
CA HIS A 73 7.84 3.74 2.77
C HIS A 73 8.85 3.40 1.67
N LYS A 74 8.86 2.16 1.15
CA LYS A 74 9.72 1.78 0.01
C LYS A 74 9.37 2.52 -1.27
N VAL A 75 8.09 2.74 -1.55
CA VAL A 75 7.65 3.55 -2.71
C VAL A 75 8.10 5.00 -2.55
N CYS A 76 8.05 5.57 -1.35
CA CYS A 76 8.58 6.91 -1.11
C CYS A 76 10.09 7.01 -1.32
N GLN A 77 10.85 5.97 -0.96
CA GLN A 77 12.30 5.97 -1.10
C GLN A 77 12.79 5.66 -2.52
N GLN A 78 12.06 4.83 -3.27
CA GLN A 78 12.56 4.19 -4.51
C GLN A 78 11.64 4.35 -5.72
N GLY A 79 10.42 4.87 -5.52
CA GLY A 79 9.48 5.14 -6.61
C GLY A 79 9.81 6.44 -7.35
N PRO A 80 9.10 6.73 -8.45
CA PRO A 80 9.23 8.01 -9.15
C PRO A 80 8.81 9.17 -8.23
N LEU A 81 9.37 10.37 -8.43
CA LEU A 81 9.05 11.54 -7.60
C LEU A 81 7.56 11.86 -7.60
N GLU A 82 6.92 11.68 -8.76
CA GLU A 82 5.49 11.83 -8.96
C GLU A 82 4.68 10.95 -8.01
N ALA A 83 5.22 9.81 -7.55
CA ALA A 83 4.57 8.92 -6.57
C ALA A 83 4.34 9.62 -5.24
N VAL A 84 5.39 10.28 -4.81
CA VAL A 84 5.48 10.91 -3.49
C VAL A 84 4.62 12.16 -3.47
N MET A 85 4.56 12.86 -4.59
CA MET A 85 3.80 14.10 -4.75
C MET A 85 2.28 13.89 -4.84
N GLN A 86 1.78 12.67 -5.04
CA GLN A 86 0.35 12.39 -5.22
C GLN A 86 -0.42 12.11 -3.90
N ASN A 87 0.10 12.53 -2.75
CA ASN A 87 -0.54 12.40 -1.42
C ASN A 87 -0.98 10.98 -1.01
N LEU A 88 -0.55 9.94 -1.73
CA LEU A 88 -0.87 8.53 -1.47
C LEU A 88 -0.52 8.09 -0.03
N PRO A 89 0.62 8.52 0.55
CA PRO A 89 0.92 8.23 1.95
C PRO A 89 -0.08 8.89 2.90
N ILE A 90 -0.52 10.12 2.64
CA ILE A 90 -1.33 10.92 3.56
C ILE A 90 -2.71 10.28 3.76
N ASN A 91 -3.45 9.99 2.68
CA ASN A 91 -4.81 9.42 2.78
C ASN A 91 -4.81 8.05 3.48
N LEU A 92 -3.77 7.25 3.24
CA LEU A 92 -3.64 5.93 3.84
C LEU A 92 -3.24 6.03 5.32
N LEU A 93 -2.35 6.96 5.66
CA LEU A 93 -1.96 7.26 7.04
C LEU A 93 -3.12 7.81 7.85
N ASP A 94 -3.91 8.75 7.30
CA ASP A 94 -5.09 9.32 7.97
C ASP A 94 -6.11 8.23 8.32
N LYS A 95 -6.35 7.28 7.41
CA LYS A 95 -7.25 6.15 7.65
C LYS A 95 -6.72 5.20 8.73
N ILE A 96 -5.42 4.89 8.74
CA ILE A 96 -4.81 4.04 9.77
C ILE A 96 -4.84 4.75 11.12
N HIS A 97 -4.44 6.01 11.15
CA HIS A 97 -4.41 6.83 12.36
C HIS A 97 -5.80 6.97 12.97
N GLY A 98 -6.80 7.34 12.17
CA GLY A 98 -8.19 7.47 12.64
C GLY A 98 -8.72 6.18 13.27
N ALA A 99 -8.47 5.03 12.65
CA ALA A 99 -8.96 3.76 13.17
C ALA A 99 -8.26 3.29 14.46
N TRP A 100 -7.06 3.76 14.76
CA TRP A 100 -6.25 3.28 15.90
C TRP A 100 -6.18 4.30 17.04
N MET A 101 -6.65 5.52 16.80
CA MET A 101 -6.73 6.60 17.78
C MET A 101 -8.15 6.81 18.32
N GLU A 102 -9.17 6.11 17.79
CA GLU A 102 -10.48 6.08 18.44
C GLU A 102 -10.33 5.49 19.84
N PRO A 103 -10.82 6.20 20.89
CA PRO A 103 -10.78 5.68 22.24
C PRO A 103 -11.55 4.36 22.28
N PHE A 104 -10.98 3.35 22.93
CA PHE A 104 -11.73 2.12 23.25
C PHE A 104 -13.04 2.56 23.92
N PRO A 105 -14.22 2.09 23.45
CA PRO A 105 -15.45 2.38 24.15
C PRO A 105 -15.29 1.87 25.57
N ASP A 106 -15.45 2.77 26.55
CA ASP A 106 -15.34 2.46 27.96
C ASP A 106 -16.17 1.20 28.25
N SER A 107 -15.49 0.15 28.72
CA SER A 107 -16.13 -1.08 29.18
C SER A 107 -16.80 -0.86 30.54
N SER A 108 -17.72 0.10 30.59
CA SER A 108 -18.50 0.48 31.76
C SER A 108 -19.99 0.43 31.37
N SER A 109 -20.58 -0.75 31.44
CA SER A 109 -22.03 -0.97 31.53
C SER A 109 -22.29 -2.21 32.36
#